data_AF-A0A7C0ZLM6-F1
#
_entry.id   AF-A0A7C0ZLM6-F1
#
_cell.length_a   1.000
_cell.length_b   1.000
_cell.length_c   1.000
_cell.angle_alpha   90.00
_cell.angle_beta   90.00
_cell.angle_gamma   90.00
#
_symmetry.space_group_name_H-M   'P 1'
#
loop_
_entity.id
_entity.type
_entity.pdbx_description
1 polymer ?
#
loop_
_entity_poly.entity_id
_entity_poly.type
_entity_poly.pdbx_seq_one_letter_code
_entity_poly.pdbx_strand_id
1 'polypeptide(L)' 'MSDKRSGRLVVVSHCLLNVHSLENGLAMYPGLEEELVKILIEEEVGIFQIPCPEMELASFSP' A
#
# COMPACT_ATOMS: atom_id res chain seq x y z
N MET A 1 27.67 -13.28 -9.94
CA MET A 1 26.92 -12.36 -9.06
C MET A 1 25.75 -13.16 -8.51
N SER A 2 25.61 -13.30 -7.19
CA SER A 2 24.50 -14.05 -6.58
C SER A 2 23.22 -13.23 -6.61
N ASP A 3 22.08 -13.91 -6.76
CA ASP A 3 20.76 -13.30 -6.62
C ASP A 3 20.61 -12.71 -5.20
N LYS A 4 20.13 -11.47 -5.10
CA LYS A 4 19.99 -10.71 -3.84
C LYS A 4 18.55 -10.58 -3.36
N ARG A 5 17.57 -11.18 -4.06
CA ARG A 5 16.15 -11.09 -3.66
C ARG A 5 15.95 -11.76 -2.30
N SER A 6 15.23 -11.08 -1.38
CA SER A 6 14.92 -11.61 -0.04
C SER A 6 13.91 -12.76 -0.05
N GLY A 7 13.15 -12.92 -1.14
CA GLY A 7 12.07 -13.91 -1.26
C GLY A 7 10.83 -13.60 -0.40
N ARG A 8 10.81 -12.45 0.28
CA ARG A 8 9.70 -12.00 1.13
C ARG A 8 8.83 -10.99 0.39
N LEU A 9 7.51 -11.10 0.58
CA LEU A 9 6.51 -10.20 0.01
C LEU A 9 5.52 -9.79 1.10
N VAL A 10 5.08 -8.54 1.05
CA VAL A 10 3.95 -8.02 1.81
C VAL A 10 2.83 -7.62 0.86
N VAL A 11 1.59 -7.89 1.25
CA VAL A 11 0.41 -7.41 0.53
C VAL A 11 -0.07 -6.13 1.19
N VAL A 12 -0.23 -5.07 0.41
CA VAL A 12 -0.70 -3.76 0.91
C VAL A 12 -1.89 -3.27 0.10
N SER A 13 -2.80 -2.56 0.78
CA SER A 13 -3.90 -1.87 0.10
C SER A 13 -3.39 -0.66 -0.69
N HIS A 14 -4.03 -0.37 -1.81
CA HIS A 14 -3.67 0.72 -2.72
C HIS A 14 -3.56 2.09 -2.02
N CYS A 15 -4.46 2.39 -1.08
CA CYS A 15 -4.51 3.66 -0.35
C CYS A 15 -3.26 3.95 0.50
N LEU A 16 -2.53 2.91 0.94
CA LEU A 16 -1.31 3.09 1.72
C LEU A 16 -0.15 3.63 0.87
N LEU A 17 -0.15 3.34 -0.42
CA LEU A 17 0.88 3.82 -1.35
C LEU A 17 0.40 4.97 -2.26
N ASN A 18 -0.91 5.24 -2.25
CA ASN A 18 -1.55 6.27 -3.04
C ASN A 18 -2.81 6.80 -2.33
N VAL A 19 -2.63 7.73 -1.41
CA VAL A 19 -3.73 8.36 -0.65
C VAL A 19 -4.77 9.07 -1.49
N HIS A 20 -4.45 9.41 -2.73
CA HIS A 20 -5.42 10.00 -3.65
C HIS A 20 -6.56 9.04 -4.01
N SER A 21 -6.47 7.78 -3.55
CA SER A 21 -7.50 6.76 -3.70
C SER A 21 -8.43 6.64 -2.50
N LEU A 22 -8.16 7.39 -1.43
CA LEU A 22 -9.05 7.50 -0.27
C LEU A 22 -10.25 8.40 -0.63
N GLU A 23 -11.31 8.26 0.15
CA GLU A 23 -12.41 9.22 0.12
C GLU A 23 -11.92 10.65 0.45
N ASN A 24 -12.56 11.64 -0.16
CA ASN A 24 -12.25 13.05 0.05
C ASN A 24 -12.30 13.41 1.54
N GLY A 25 -11.24 14.05 2.03
CA GLY A 25 -11.13 14.51 3.42
C GLY A 25 -10.52 13.49 4.40
N LEU A 26 -10.21 12.26 3.96
CA LEU A 26 -9.56 11.25 4.80
C LEU A 26 -8.03 11.19 4.67
N ALA A 27 -7.45 11.87 3.68
CA ALA A 27 -6.00 11.90 3.50
C ALA A 27 -5.31 12.64 4.66
N MET A 28 -4.52 11.91 5.46
CA MET A 28 -3.72 12.47 6.56
C MET A 28 -2.30 12.87 6.13
N TYR A 29 -1.91 12.50 4.92
CA TYR A 29 -0.57 12.71 4.36
C TYR A 29 -0.69 12.98 2.85
N PRO A 30 0.30 13.64 2.21
CA PRO A 30 0.13 14.19 0.87
C PRO A 30 0.27 13.18 -0.28
N GLY A 31 0.79 11.96 -0.04
CA GLY A 31 1.03 10.98 -1.12
C GLY A 31 0.95 9.51 -0.71
N LEU A 32 1.87 9.05 0.14
CA LEU A 32 1.92 7.68 0.65
C LEU A 32 2.19 7.68 2.14
N GLU A 33 1.90 6.57 2.81
CA GLU A 33 2.16 6.44 4.25
C GLU A 33 3.66 6.23 4.45
N GLU A 34 4.37 7.33 4.74
CA GLU A 34 5.83 7.36 4.71
C GLU A 34 6.46 6.43 5.73
N GLU A 35 5.87 6.32 6.93
CA GLU A 35 6.40 5.48 8.00
C GLU A 35 6.32 4.00 7.61
N LEU A 36 5.19 3.59 7.04
CA LEU A 36 5.02 2.23 6.50
C LEU A 36 6.08 1.94 5.44
N VAL A 37 6.25 2.81 4.45
CA VAL A 37 7.20 2.56 3.34
C VAL A 37 8.64 2.46 3.86
N LYS A 38 9.03 3.28 4.85
CA LYS A 38 10.34 3.18 5.50
C LYS A 38 10.54 1.82 6.16
N ILE A 39 9.55 1.33 6.91
CA ILE A 39 9.60 0.01 7.55
C ILE A 39 9.75 -1.10 6.49
N LEU A 40 9.00 -1.04 5.38
CA LEU A 40 9.08 -2.07 4.32
C LEU A 40 10.44 -2.10 3.62
N ILE A 41 11.10 -0.94 3.49
CA ILE A 41 12.47 -0.83 2.96
C ILE A 41 13.46 -1.46 3.94
N GLU A 42 13.37 -1.12 5.23
CA GLU A 42 14.23 -1.66 6.28
C GLU A 42 14.10 -3.19 6.41
N GLU A 43 12.89 -3.71 6.22
CA GLU A 43 12.60 -5.14 6.20
C GLU A 43 12.99 -5.85 4.91
N GLU A 44 13.50 -5.15 3.89
CA GLU A 44 13.93 -5.72 2.61
C GLU A 44 12.85 -6.60 1.93
N VAL A 45 11.57 -6.21 2.03
CA VAL A 45 10.45 -6.97 1.45
C VAL A 45 9.99 -6.40 0.11
N GLY A 46 9.55 -7.26 -0.80
CA GLY A 46 8.81 -6.85 -1.99
C GLY A 46 7.38 -6.42 -1.64
N ILE A 47 6.78 -5.54 -2.43
CA ILE A 47 5.42 -5.04 -2.21
C ILE A 47 4.50 -5.56 -3.31
N PHE A 48 3.41 -6.21 -2.92
CA PHE A 48 2.30 -6.57 -3.80
C PHE A 48 1.07 -5.73 -3.44
N GLN A 49 0.63 -4.89 -4.37
CA GLN A 49 -0.47 -3.97 -4.14
C GLN A 49 -1.81 -4.59 -4.57
N ILE A 50 -2.85 -4.43 -3.75
CA ILE A 50 -4.24 -4.81 -4.07
C ILE A 50 -5.17 -3.58 -4.03
N PRO A 51 -6.32 -3.61 -4.73
CA PRO A 51 -7.38 -2.62 -4.53
C PRO A 51 -7.76 -2.49 -3.05
N CYS A 52 -8.11 -1.28 -2.62
CA CYS A 52 -8.54 -1.08 -1.24
C CYS A 52 -9.82 -1.88 -0.98
N PRO A 53 -9.90 -2.65 0.11
CA PRO A 53 -11.08 -3.42 0.42
C PRO A 53 -12.31 -2.52 0.60
N GLU A 54 -12.16 -1.28 1.08
CA GLU A 54 -13.26 -0.32 1.15
C GLU A 54 -13.82 0.04 -0.22
N MET A 55 -12.98 0.15 -1.25
CA MET A 55 -13.43 0.47 -2.61
C MET A 55 -14.18 -0.72 -3.23
N GLU A 56 -13.71 -1.95 -2.99
CA GLU A 56 -14.35 -3.15 -3.53
C GLU A 56 -15.60 -3.58 -2.72
N LEU A 57 -15.60 -3.36 -1.41
CA LEU A 57 -16.67 -3.77 -0.50
C LEU A 57 -17.76 -2.71 -0.36
N ALA A 58 -17.41 -1.42 -0.32
CA ALA A 58 -18.39 -0.33 -0.17
C ALA A 58 -19.02 0.11 -1.51
N SER A 59 -18.42 -0.25 -2.66
CA SER A 59 -19.01 0.03 -3.98
C SER A 59 -20.08 -0.96 -4.43
N PHE A 60 -20.61 -1.82 -3.54
CA PHE A 60 -21.94 -2.42 -3.75
C PHE A 60 -23.04 -1.45 -3.29
N SER A 61 -22.99 -0.22 -3.80
CA SER A 61 -24.18 0.61 -3.94
C SER A 61 -24.39 0.80 -5.45
N PRO A 62 -25.43 0.22 -6.05
CA PRO A 62 -25.79 0.53 -7.44
C PRO A 62 -26.15 2.01 -7.62
#